data_AF-A0A084A6W6-F1
#
_entry.id   AF-A0A084A6W6-F1
#
_cell.length_a   1.000
_cell.length_b   1.000
_cell.length_c   1.000
_cell.angle_alpha   90.00
_cell.angle_beta   90.00
_cell.angle_gamma   90.00
#
_symmetry.space_group_name_H-M   'P 1'
#
loop_
_entity.id
_entity.type
_entity.pdbx_description
1 polymer ?
#
loop_
_entity_poly.entity_id
_entity_poly.type
_entity_poly.pdbx_seq_one_letter_code
_entity_poly.pdbx_strand_id
1 'polypeptide(L)'
;MTRLDTAISNSKQSKPYYHKIILDLLVQLTTSGKYRSLRAFKQSGDKLTAEQKETLKSYTDSIILLLEIGMAFHEIKQFLVN
;
A
#
# COMPACT_ATOMS: atom_id res chain seq x y z
N MET A 1 -2.25 3.12 -15.96
CA MET A 1 -2.71 3.14 -14.56
C MET A 1 -2.84 1.71 -14.07
N THR A 2 -2.32 1.40 -12.88
CA THR A 2 -2.47 0.09 -12.25
C THR A 2 -3.87 -0.06 -11.63
N ARG A 3 -4.33 -1.29 -11.33
CA ARG A 3 -5.62 -1.53 -10.65
C ARG A 3 -5.70 -0.78 -9.31
N LEU A 4 -4.58 -0.69 -8.59
CA LEU A 4 -4.48 0.08 -7.35
C LEU A 4 -4.74 1.57 -7.58
N ASP A 5 -4.15 2.16 -8.62
CA ASP A 5 -4.36 3.58 -8.92
C ASP A 5 -5.83 3.91 -9.19
N THR A 6 -6.51 3.02 -9.92
CA THR A 6 -7.95 3.13 -10.20
C THR A 6 -8.77 3.00 -8.92
N ALA A 7 -8.48 2.01 -8.06
CA ALA A 7 -9.18 1.82 -6.80
C ALA A 7 -9.03 3.03 -5.85
N ILE A 8 -7.83 3.61 -5.79
CA ILE A 8 -7.57 4.82 -5.00
C ILE A 8 -8.35 6.02 -5.55
N SER A 9 -8.37 6.19 -6.87
CA SER A 9 -9.06 7.31 -7.52
C SER A 9 -10.59 7.20 -7.41
N ASN A 10 -11.13 5.98 -7.47
CA ASN A 10 -12.56 5.71 -7.39
C ASN A 10 -13.11 5.64 -5.95
N SER A 11 -12.23 5.54 -4.95
CA SER A 11 -12.66 5.59 -3.55
C SER A 11 -13.39 6.90 -3.27
N LYS A 12 -14.60 6.82 -2.70
CA LYS A 12 -15.40 8.00 -2.31
C LYS A 12 -14.67 8.94 -1.36
N GLN A 13 -13.65 8.44 -0.65
CA GLN A 13 -12.85 9.21 0.29
C GLN A 13 -11.48 9.60 -0.26
N SER A 14 -11.27 9.47 -1.57
CA SER A 14 -9.98 9.75 -2.20
C SER A 14 -9.52 11.18 -1.94
N LYS A 15 -8.24 11.32 -1.62
CA LYS A 15 -7.57 12.62 -1.44
C LYS A 15 -6.26 12.63 -2.23
N PRO A 16 -5.78 13.80 -2.69
CA PRO A 16 -4.57 13.90 -3.52
C PRO A 16 -3.34 13.20 -2.95
N TYR A 17 -3.24 13.10 -1.63
CA TYR A 17 -2.09 12.49 -0.93
C TYR A 17 -2.24 10.98 -0.67
N TYR A 18 -3.38 10.35 -0.95
CA TYR A 18 -3.62 8.94 -0.61
C TYR A 18 -2.72 7.97 -1.38
N HIS A 19 -2.41 8.26 -2.65
CA HIS A 19 -1.44 7.46 -3.40
C HIS A 19 -0.12 7.31 -2.65
N LYS A 20 0.42 8.43 -2.17
CA LYS A 20 1.69 8.42 -1.45
C LYS A 20 1.59 7.58 -0.18
N ILE A 21 0.56 7.81 0.63
CA ILE A 21 0.43 7.13 1.93
C ILE A 21 0.19 5.63 1.75
N ILE A 22 -0.60 5.22 0.75
CA ILE A 22 -0.83 3.80 0.45
C ILE A 22 0.45 3.13 -0.05
N LEU A 23 1.23 3.78 -0.91
CA LEU A 23 2.53 3.26 -1.34
C LEU A 23 3.51 3.15 -0.16
N ASP A 24 3.55 4.14 0.73
CA ASP A 24 4.41 4.09 1.92
C ASP A 24 3.97 2.96 2.88
N LEU A 25 2.66 2.75 3.05
CA LEU A 25 2.11 1.64 3.82
C LEU A 25 2.49 0.28 3.19
N LEU A 26 2.33 0.13 1.87
CA LEU A 26 2.70 -1.09 1.16
C LEU A 26 4.17 -1.42 1.33
N VAL A 27 5.06 -0.43 1.26
CA VAL A 27 6.49 -0.63 1.53
C VAL A 27 6.72 -1.06 2.98
N GLN A 28 6.07 -0.41 3.93
CA GLN A 28 6.21 -0.76 5.34
C GLN A 28 5.77 -2.21 5.61
N LEU A 29 4.61 -2.61 5.10
CA LEU A 29 4.08 -3.97 5.25
C LEU A 29 4.97 -5.01 4.55
N THR A 30 5.33 -4.76 3.30
CA THR A 30 6.14 -5.66 2.47
C THR A 30 7.56 -5.87 3.02
N THR A 31 8.11 -4.86 3.68
CA THR A 31 9.49 -4.90 4.19
C THR A 31 9.55 -5.15 5.70
N SER A 32 8.44 -5.60 6.29
CA SER A 32 8.30 -5.85 7.73
C SER A 32 8.80 -4.67 8.58
N GLY A 33 8.52 -3.45 8.13
CA GLY A 33 8.90 -2.22 8.80
C GLY A 33 10.33 -1.73 8.57
N LYS A 34 11.17 -2.46 7.82
CA LYS A 34 12.55 -2.03 7.50
C LYS A 34 12.58 -0.64 6.85
N TYR A 35 11.60 -0.32 6.02
CA TYR A 35 11.46 0.98 5.38
C TYR A 35 10.10 1.62 5.67
N ARG A 36 10.11 2.89 6.08
CA ARG A 36 8.89 3.67 6.38
C ARG A 36 8.24 4.32 5.16
N SER A 37 8.91 4.34 4.01
CA SER A 37 8.42 4.99 2.80
C SER A 37 9.04 4.41 1.54
N LEU A 38 8.36 4.58 0.42
CA LEU A 38 8.88 4.21 -0.90
C LEU A 38 10.19 4.94 -1.23
N ARG A 39 10.33 6.19 -0.78
CA ARG A 39 11.56 6.96 -0.98
C ARG A 39 12.73 6.32 -0.24
N ALA A 40 12.54 5.95 1.03
CA ALA A 40 13.59 5.33 1.84
C ALA A 40 14.02 3.98 1.25
N PHE A 41 13.06 3.16 0.79
CA PHE A 41 13.36 1.91 0.10
C PHE A 41 14.14 2.12 -1.20
N LYS A 42 13.74 3.10 -2.03
CA LYS A 42 14.48 3.40 -3.27
C LYS A 42 15.90 3.91 -3.01
N GLN A 43 16.10 4.66 -1.93
CA GLN A 43 17.40 5.21 -1.56
C GLN A 43 18.37 4.16 -1.01
N SER A 44 17.88 3.06 -0.45
CA SER A 44 18.77 2.01 0.05
C SER A 44 19.40 1.16 -1.05
N GLY A 45 18.80 1.14 -2.25
CA GLY A 45 19.24 0.27 -3.35
C GLY A 45 18.86 -1.20 -3.17
N ASP A 46 18.11 -1.54 -2.11
CA ASP A 46 17.62 -2.89 -1.87
C ASP A 46 16.64 -3.33 -2.97
N LYS A 47 16.56 -4.65 -3.15
CA LYS A 47 15.57 -5.30 -4.02
C LYS A 47 14.64 -6.15 -3.19
N LEU A 48 13.38 -6.20 -3.58
CA LEU A 48 12.41 -7.12 -2.98
C LEU A 48 12.83 -8.57 -3.26
N THR A 49 12.81 -9.39 -2.21
CA THR A 49 12.94 -10.86 -2.35
C THR A 49 11.72 -11.45 -3.07
N ALA A 50 11.78 -12.74 -3.43
CA ALA A 50 10.62 -13.42 -4.02
C ALA A 50 9.41 -13.39 -3.08
N GLU A 51 9.63 -13.74 -1.81
CA GLU A 51 8.62 -13.68 -0.74
C GLU A 51 8.02 -12.27 -0.60
N GLN A 52 8.86 -11.24 -0.53
CA GLN A 52 8.38 -9.86 -0.43
C GLN A 52 7.56 -9.42 -1.65
N LYS A 53 7.84 -9.96 -2.85
CA LYS A 53 7.00 -9.67 -4.04
C LYS A 53 5.62 -10.31 -3.93
N GLU A 54 5.53 -11.52 -3.39
CA GLU A 54 4.25 -12.19 -3.12
C GLU A 54 3.47 -11.45 -2.03
N THR A 55 4.15 -11.06 -0.95
CA THR A 55 3.58 -10.22 0.11
C THR A 55 3.07 -8.89 -0.42
N LEU A 56 3.84 -8.19 -1.27
CA LEU A 56 3.42 -6.94 -1.91
C LEU A 56 2.15 -7.14 -2.74
N LYS A 57 2.10 -8.23 -3.52
CA LYS A 57 0.92 -8.56 -4.34
C LYS A 57 -0.30 -8.78 -3.44
N SER A 58 -0.16 -9.61 -2.40
CA SER A 58 -1.25 -9.91 -1.47
C SER A 58 -1.79 -8.64 -0.79
N TYR A 59 -0.92 -7.80 -0.23
CA TYR A 59 -1.36 -6.54 0.37
C TYR A 59 -1.95 -5.56 -0.64
N THR A 60 -1.44 -5.52 -1.86
CA THR A 60 -2.01 -4.68 -2.93
C THR A 60 -3.44 -5.11 -3.24
N ASP A 61 -3.67 -6.42 -3.41
CA ASP A 61 -5.00 -6.98 -3.67
C ASP A 61 -5.96 -6.73 -2.49
N SER A 62 -5.50 -6.90 -1.24
CA SER A 62 -6.29 -6.58 -0.04
C SER A 62 -6.67 -5.10 0.03
N ILE A 63 -5.73 -4.18 -0.21
CA ILE A 63 -6.03 -2.74 -0.19
C ILE A 63 -7.04 -2.37 -1.27
N ILE A 64 -6.93 -2.94 -2.47
CA ILE A 64 -7.91 -2.73 -3.54
C ILE A 64 -9.31 -3.16 -3.07
N LEU A 65 -9.45 -4.38 -2.54
CA LEU A 65 -10.73 -4.89 -2.05
C LEU A 65 -11.31 -3.98 -0.96
N LEU A 66 -10.50 -3.57 0.01
CA LEU A 66 -10.94 -2.72 1.12
C LEU A 66 -11.39 -1.32 0.63
N LEU A 67 -10.69 -0.76 -0.35
CA LEU A 67 -11.11 0.49 -1.00
C LEU A 67 -12.42 0.33 -1.77
N GLU A 68 -12.61 -0.79 -2.47
CA GLU A 68 -13.80 -1.11 -3.26
C GLU A 68 -15.05 -1.28 -2.39
N ILE A 69 -14.92 -1.86 -1.19
CA ILE A 69 -16.03 -1.93 -0.20
C ILE A 69 -16.28 -0.61 0.52
N GLY A 70 -15.51 0.45 0.21
CA GLY A 70 -15.73 1.80 0.71
C GLY A 70 -15.05 2.12 2.04
N MET A 71 -14.09 1.29 2.48
CA MET A 71 -13.34 1.53 3.71
C MET A 71 -12.45 2.77 3.58
N ALA A 72 -12.40 3.58 4.63
CA ALA A 72 -11.51 4.73 4.71
C ALA A 72 -10.06 4.29 4.86
N PHE A 73 -9.12 5.10 4.36
CA PHE A 73 -7.70 4.77 4.48
C PHE A 73 -7.23 4.52 5.93
N HIS A 74 -7.75 5.27 6.91
CA HIS A 74 -7.35 5.08 8.31
C HIS A 74 -7.84 3.74 8.88
N GLU A 75 -9.02 3.28 8.47
CA GLU A 75 -9.57 1.97 8.83
C GLU A 75 -8.76 0.85 8.15
N ILE A 76 -8.41 1.00 6.87
CA ILE A 76 -7.54 0.06 6.13
C ILE A 76 -6.21 -0.09 6.86
N LYS A 77 -5.59 1.03 7.26
CA LYS A 77 -4.32 1.01 7.98
C LYS A 77 -4.45 0.28 9.32
N GLN A 78 -5.51 0.52 10.08
CA GLN A 78 -5.74 -0.18 11.35
C GLN A 78 -5.96 -1.67 11.13
N PHE A 79 -6.72 -2.06 10.10
CA PHE A 79 -7.00 -3.44 9.78
C PHE A 79 -5.76 -4.24 9.38
N LEU A 80 -4.82 -3.64 8.64
CA LEU A 80 -3.63 -4.33 8.13
C LEU A 80 -2.43 -4.32 9.08
N VAL A 81 -2.43 -3.47 10.11
CA VAL A 81 -1.30 -3.28 11.03
C VAL A 81 -1.57 -3.88 12.42
N ASN A 82 -2.83 -4.17 12.75
CA ASN A 82 -3.22 -4.97 13.92
C ASN A 82 -3.06 -6.47 13.65
#